data_AF-A0A7C3ECP6-F1
#
_entry.id   AF-A0A7C3ECP6-F1
#
_cell.length_a   1.000
_cell.length_b   1.000
_cell.length_c   1.000
_cell.angle_alpha   90.00
_cell.angle_beta   90.00
_cell.angle_gamma   90.00
#
_symmetry.space_group_name_H-M   'P 1'
#
loop_
_entity.id
_entity.type
_entity.pdbx_description
1 polymer ?
#
loop_
_entity_poly.entity_id
_entity_poly.type
_entity_poly.pdbx_seq_one_letter_code
_entity_poly.pdbx_strand_id
1 'polypeptide(L)'
;PFHCHPNGCNWYVPNEYVKKEFIDAFPGRFTAVGGVHARFGKQAAVEMVISAYECGFPGIKIHPPTIGYPNNPDLYPAYEKCQELGLHVEIHTGVEELPGTRAKYQHPVYVDDVAMDFPNLKILQLHCGVFNNPMMGLWNVMKYDNVYTDITIPHPTLMQFKYYWDLDHLRFLEFFMPDKVFYGTDFPLTLPVYRAMVDNIMNLPLSMEFKHKLMGDNFRKFLNWKSAE
;
A
#
# COMPACT_ATOMS: atom_id res chain seq x y z
N PRO A 1 3.41 1.90 -24.17
CA PRO A 1 4.42 2.84 -23.62
C PRO A 1 3.76 4.19 -23.35
N PHE A 2 3.46 4.48 -22.09
CA PHE A 2 2.78 5.70 -21.67
C PHE A 2 3.63 6.92 -22.07
N HIS A 3 3.22 7.62 -23.13
CA HIS A 3 3.86 8.84 -23.56
C HIS A 3 3.59 9.91 -22.50
N CYS A 4 4.60 10.26 -21.71
CA CYS A 4 4.50 11.40 -20.81
C CYS A 4 4.25 12.66 -21.63
N HIS A 5 3.19 13.37 -21.27
CA HIS A 5 2.81 14.64 -21.88
C HIS A 5 3.96 15.64 -21.71
N PRO A 6 4.15 16.61 -22.62
CA PRO A 6 5.14 17.68 -22.46
C PRO A 6 4.97 18.53 -21.18
N ASN A 7 3.86 18.37 -20.45
CA ASN A 7 3.58 19.04 -19.17
C ASN A 7 3.70 18.09 -17.95
N GLY A 8 4.25 16.87 -18.13
CA GLY A 8 4.32 15.81 -17.12
C GLY A 8 3.36 14.65 -17.42
N CYS A 9 3.59 13.49 -16.82
CA CYS A 9 2.70 12.34 -16.99
C CYS A 9 1.38 12.62 -16.21
N ASN A 10 0.23 12.64 -16.89
CA ASN A 10 -1.08 12.86 -16.26
C ASN A 10 -1.58 11.56 -15.61
N TRP A 11 -1.17 11.32 -14.37
CA TRP A 11 -1.61 10.18 -13.55
C TRP A 11 -2.97 10.44 -12.87
N TYR A 12 -3.97 10.92 -13.63
CA TYR A 12 -5.31 11.15 -13.08
C TYR A 12 -6.26 10.05 -13.53
N VAL A 13 -6.75 9.27 -12.56
CA VAL A 13 -7.77 8.25 -12.76
C VAL A 13 -8.94 8.60 -11.84
N PRO A 14 -10.10 9.03 -12.37
CA PRO A 14 -11.26 9.38 -11.55
C PRO A 14 -11.79 8.20 -10.73
N ASN A 15 -12.23 8.45 -9.49
CA ASN A 15 -12.80 7.41 -8.64
C ASN A 15 -14.06 6.80 -9.27
N GLU A 16 -14.90 7.60 -9.90
CA GLU A 16 -16.14 7.18 -10.55
C GLU A 16 -15.87 6.24 -11.73
N TYR A 17 -14.77 6.47 -12.45
CA TYR A 17 -14.32 5.56 -13.50
C TYR A 17 -13.91 4.20 -12.92
N VAL A 18 -13.11 4.19 -11.85
CA VAL A 18 -12.69 2.94 -11.20
C VAL A 18 -13.89 2.18 -10.64
N LYS A 19 -14.81 2.88 -9.99
CA LYS A 19 -16.06 2.30 -9.50
C LYS A 19 -16.84 1.63 -10.63
N LYS A 20 -17.13 2.38 -11.70
CA LYS A 20 -17.98 1.90 -12.80
C LYS A 20 -17.35 0.73 -13.56
N GLU A 21 -16.09 0.88 -13.97
CA GLU A 21 -15.46 -0.05 -14.92
C GLU A 21 -14.85 -1.28 -14.24
N PHE A 22 -14.64 -1.25 -12.91
CA PHE A 22 -14.07 -2.38 -12.16
C PHE A 22 -15.00 -2.90 -11.07
N ILE A 23 -15.39 -2.06 -10.11
CA ILE A 23 -16.16 -2.52 -8.94
C ILE A 23 -17.56 -2.96 -9.35
N ASP A 24 -18.29 -2.11 -10.07
CA ASP A 24 -19.67 -2.37 -10.48
C ASP A 24 -19.74 -3.38 -11.63
N ALA A 25 -18.76 -3.37 -12.53
CA ALA A 25 -18.67 -4.31 -13.65
C ALA A 25 -18.28 -5.74 -13.21
N PHE A 26 -17.52 -5.89 -12.11
CA PHE A 26 -17.10 -7.19 -11.59
C PHE A 26 -17.31 -7.28 -10.06
N PRO A 27 -18.57 -7.36 -9.60
CA PRO A 27 -18.88 -7.43 -8.17
C PRO A 27 -18.16 -8.58 -7.47
N GLY A 28 -17.63 -8.32 -6.27
CA GLY A 28 -16.90 -9.30 -5.47
C GLY A 28 -15.49 -9.63 -5.96
N ARG A 29 -15.03 -9.05 -7.08
CA ARG A 29 -13.68 -9.29 -7.64
C ARG A 29 -12.68 -8.19 -7.33
N PHE A 30 -13.12 -6.93 -7.30
CA PHE A 30 -12.26 -5.78 -7.12
C PHE A 30 -12.69 -4.90 -5.96
N THR A 31 -11.69 -4.35 -5.27
CA THR A 31 -11.80 -3.18 -4.40
C THR A 31 -10.92 -2.07 -4.97
N ALA A 32 -11.02 -0.86 -4.42
CA ALA A 32 -10.17 0.25 -4.82
C ALA A 32 -9.84 1.15 -3.63
N VAL A 33 -8.87 2.04 -3.82
CA VAL A 33 -8.57 3.14 -2.92
C VAL A 33 -8.50 4.44 -3.72
N GLY A 34 -8.94 5.55 -3.13
CA GLY A 34 -8.92 6.86 -3.80
C GLY A 34 -7.56 7.54 -3.67
N GLY A 35 -7.07 8.20 -4.71
CA GLY A 35 -5.83 8.98 -4.63
C GLY A 35 -6.01 10.32 -3.92
N VAL A 36 -5.12 10.67 -3.00
CA VAL A 36 -5.11 11.97 -2.30
C VAL A 36 -3.79 12.69 -2.52
N HIS A 37 -3.85 14.01 -2.77
CA HIS A 37 -2.66 14.79 -3.11
C HIS A 37 -2.61 16.14 -2.40
N ALA A 38 -1.58 16.32 -1.56
CA ALA A 38 -1.37 17.53 -0.76
C ALA A 38 -1.18 18.83 -1.57
N ARG A 39 -0.76 18.75 -2.86
CA ARG A 39 -0.46 19.94 -3.67
C ARG A 39 -1.66 20.85 -3.93
N PHE A 40 -2.87 20.30 -3.78
CA PHE A 40 -4.11 21.02 -4.00
C PHE A 40 -4.65 21.67 -2.72
N GLY A 41 -3.91 21.56 -1.62
CA GLY A 41 -4.26 22.12 -0.33
C GLY A 41 -5.14 21.21 0.52
N LYS A 42 -5.26 21.57 1.80
CA LYS A 42 -5.95 20.82 2.85
C LYS A 42 -7.38 20.46 2.50
N GLN A 43 -8.15 21.44 2.04
CA GLN A 43 -9.57 21.27 1.74
C GLN A 43 -9.79 20.29 0.58
N ALA A 44 -9.01 20.43 -0.50
CA ALA A 44 -9.08 19.49 -1.62
C ALA A 44 -8.68 18.07 -1.22
N ALA A 45 -7.69 17.91 -0.32
CA ALA A 45 -7.31 16.60 0.19
C ALA A 45 -8.47 15.94 0.97
N VAL A 46 -9.23 16.70 1.76
CA VAL A 46 -10.44 16.22 2.44
C VAL A 46 -11.53 15.84 1.43
N GLU A 47 -11.76 16.66 0.41
CA GLU A 47 -12.75 16.37 -0.65
C GLU A 47 -12.40 15.11 -1.44
N MET A 48 -11.12 14.83 -1.69
CA MET A 48 -10.67 13.58 -2.32
C MET A 48 -10.97 12.35 -1.44
N VAL A 49 -10.82 12.46 -0.11
CA VAL A 49 -11.21 11.40 0.84
C VAL A 49 -12.73 11.16 0.77
N ILE A 50 -13.52 12.24 0.75
CA ILE A 50 -14.99 12.16 0.67
C ILE A 50 -15.41 11.49 -0.66
N SER A 51 -14.82 11.90 -1.79
CA SER A 51 -15.09 11.28 -3.09
C SER A 51 -14.79 9.76 -3.10
N ALA A 52 -13.68 9.34 -2.48
CA ALA A 52 -13.34 7.92 -2.34
C ALA A 52 -14.41 7.17 -1.50
N TYR A 53 -14.81 7.76 -0.37
CA TYR A 53 -15.85 7.22 0.49
C TYR A 53 -17.21 7.09 -0.23
N GLU A 54 -17.63 8.12 -0.97
CA GLU A 54 -18.87 8.12 -1.75
C GLU A 54 -18.88 7.08 -2.87
N CYS A 55 -17.71 6.74 -3.41
CA CYS A 55 -17.55 5.64 -4.35
C CYS A 55 -17.55 4.25 -3.69
N GLY A 56 -17.63 4.17 -2.35
CA GLY A 56 -17.61 2.93 -1.58
C GLY A 56 -16.21 2.33 -1.44
N PHE A 57 -15.16 3.13 -1.63
CA PHE A 57 -13.78 2.64 -1.47
C PHE A 57 -13.44 2.54 0.02
N PRO A 58 -12.84 1.44 0.50
CA PRO A 58 -12.50 1.26 1.92
C PRO A 58 -11.30 2.09 2.40
N GLY A 59 -10.64 2.84 1.52
CA GLY A 59 -9.46 3.61 1.87
C GLY A 59 -8.99 4.59 0.81
N ILE A 60 -7.87 5.25 1.13
CA ILE A 60 -7.16 6.15 0.22
C ILE A 60 -5.70 5.75 0.04
N LYS A 61 -5.07 6.29 -1.01
CA LYS A 61 -3.65 6.14 -1.31
C LYS A 61 -2.94 7.48 -1.25
N ILE A 62 -1.86 7.51 -0.47
CA ILE A 62 -0.81 8.53 -0.48
C ILE A 62 0.36 7.98 -1.27
N HIS A 63 0.81 8.74 -2.26
CA HIS A 63 1.94 8.40 -3.10
C HIS A 63 3.09 9.40 -2.92
N PRO A 64 3.89 9.28 -1.83
CA PRO A 64 4.97 10.21 -1.54
C PRO A 64 5.94 10.53 -2.69
N PRO A 65 6.31 9.58 -3.59
CA PRO A 65 7.28 9.85 -4.65
C PRO A 65 6.88 11.02 -5.56
N THR A 66 5.56 11.20 -5.76
CA THR A 66 4.99 12.25 -6.62
C THR A 66 4.42 13.43 -5.83
N ILE A 67 4.06 13.23 -4.55
CA ILE A 67 3.30 14.24 -3.80
C ILE A 67 4.04 14.91 -2.64
N GLY A 68 5.22 14.43 -2.26
CA GLY A 68 5.99 14.92 -1.12
C GLY A 68 5.86 14.02 0.11
N TYR A 69 6.24 14.52 1.29
CA TYR A 69 6.26 13.70 2.50
C TYR A 69 4.86 13.26 2.95
N PRO A 70 4.69 12.01 3.44
CA PRO A 70 3.40 11.54 3.96
C PRO A 70 3.00 12.22 5.27
N ASN A 71 3.96 12.71 6.06
CA ASN A 71 3.73 13.51 7.27
C ASN A 71 3.60 15.02 6.96
N ASN A 72 3.28 15.41 5.72
CA ASN A 72 2.99 16.80 5.41
C ASN A 72 1.76 17.26 6.21
N PRO A 73 1.82 18.36 6.99
CA PRO A 73 0.68 18.89 7.75
C PRO A 73 -0.56 19.20 6.90
N ASP A 74 -0.42 19.36 5.59
CA ASP A 74 -1.55 19.54 4.68
C ASP A 74 -2.37 18.27 4.44
N LEU A 75 -1.82 17.09 4.75
CA LEU A 75 -2.52 15.81 4.68
C LEU A 75 -3.25 15.45 5.99
N TYR A 76 -2.93 16.11 7.10
CA TYR A 76 -3.48 15.76 8.41
C TYR A 76 -5.01 15.84 8.46
N PRO A 77 -5.67 16.88 7.90
CA PRO A 77 -7.12 16.90 7.82
C PRO A 77 -7.72 15.73 7.01
N ALA A 78 -7.00 15.23 6.00
CA ALA A 78 -7.42 14.07 5.24
C ALA A 78 -7.30 12.78 6.07
N TYR A 79 -6.26 12.64 6.90
CA TYR A 79 -6.10 11.53 7.84
C TYR A 79 -7.16 11.54 8.94
N GLU A 80 -7.46 12.71 9.52
CA GLU A 80 -8.58 12.89 10.46
C GLU A 80 -9.90 12.43 9.82
N LYS A 81 -10.17 12.88 8.59
CA LYS A 81 -11.37 12.48 7.84
C LYS A 81 -11.42 10.98 7.57
N CYS A 82 -10.29 10.35 7.23
CA CYS A 82 -10.23 8.90 7.05
C CYS A 82 -10.58 8.17 8.35
N GLN A 83 -10.04 8.62 9.48
CA GLN A 83 -10.33 8.04 10.79
C GLN A 83 -11.82 8.19 11.15
N GLU A 84 -12.43 9.35 10.91
CA GLU A 84 -13.86 9.58 11.13
C GLU A 84 -14.75 8.66 10.28
N LEU A 85 -14.36 8.44 9.01
CA LEU A 85 -15.12 7.62 8.06
C LEU A 85 -14.79 6.12 8.15
N GLY A 86 -13.85 5.72 9.02
CA GLY A 86 -13.40 4.34 9.14
C GLY A 86 -12.60 3.83 7.92
N LEU A 87 -12.02 4.73 7.14
CA LEU A 87 -11.18 4.44 5.99
C LEU A 87 -9.74 4.13 6.42
N HIS A 88 -9.08 3.22 5.69
CA HIS A 88 -7.64 3.01 5.85
C HIS A 88 -6.83 3.91 4.91
N VAL A 89 -5.54 4.07 5.20
CA VAL A 89 -4.60 4.82 4.37
C VAL A 89 -3.46 3.93 3.91
N GLU A 90 -3.24 3.87 2.61
CA GLU A 90 -2.07 3.23 2.03
C GLU A 90 -0.96 4.27 1.77
N ILE A 91 0.27 4.02 2.22
CA ILE A 91 1.41 4.93 2.05
C ILE A 91 2.55 4.18 1.38
N HIS A 92 3.04 4.66 0.24
CA HIS A 92 4.14 4.02 -0.48
C HIS A 92 5.49 4.30 0.20
N THR A 93 6.28 3.26 0.54
CA THR A 93 7.60 3.43 1.15
C THR A 93 8.75 2.61 0.51
N GLY A 94 8.50 1.82 -0.53
CA GLY A 94 9.56 1.20 -1.34
C GLY A 94 10.28 2.23 -2.22
N VAL A 95 11.45 1.89 -2.79
CA VAL A 95 12.06 2.73 -3.84
C VAL A 95 11.26 2.60 -5.13
N GLU A 96 10.97 3.73 -5.74
CA GLU A 96 10.34 3.84 -7.06
C GLU A 96 11.27 4.67 -7.94
N GLU A 97 11.52 4.19 -9.15
CA GLU A 97 12.42 4.82 -10.11
C GLU A 97 11.67 5.39 -11.31
N LEU A 98 10.36 5.64 -11.17
CA LEU A 98 9.57 6.24 -12.25
C LEU A 98 10.02 7.68 -12.52
N PRO A 99 10.01 8.14 -13.79
CA PRO A 99 10.34 9.53 -14.12
C PRO A 99 9.49 10.54 -13.34
N GLY A 100 10.15 11.55 -12.77
CA GLY A 100 9.48 12.63 -12.02
C GLY A 100 9.27 12.35 -10.53
N THR A 101 9.80 11.24 -10.02
CA THR A 101 9.70 10.87 -8.60
C THR A 101 10.94 11.24 -7.80
N ARG A 102 10.84 11.21 -6.47
CA ARG A 102 11.98 11.45 -5.57
C ARG A 102 12.02 10.47 -4.41
N ALA A 103 13.12 9.71 -4.34
CA ALA A 103 13.32 8.68 -3.31
C ALA A 103 13.29 9.19 -1.87
N LYS A 104 13.69 10.44 -1.63
CA LYS A 104 13.71 11.03 -0.28
C LYS A 104 12.34 11.03 0.41
N TYR A 105 11.23 11.04 -0.35
CA TYR A 105 9.88 11.05 0.23
C TYR A 105 9.39 9.65 0.63
N GLN A 106 10.08 8.60 0.17
CA GLN A 106 9.69 7.20 0.36
C GLN A 106 10.22 6.59 1.65
N HIS A 107 11.07 7.30 2.41
CA HIS A 107 11.70 6.69 3.58
C HIS A 107 10.64 6.32 4.65
N PRO A 108 10.56 5.05 5.10
CA PRO A 108 9.53 4.60 6.05
C PRO A 108 9.48 5.38 7.35
N VAL A 109 10.57 6.06 7.75
CA VAL A 109 10.60 6.92 8.95
C VAL A 109 9.47 7.95 8.98
N TYR A 110 9.01 8.44 7.82
CA TYR A 110 7.93 9.44 7.78
C TYR A 110 6.56 8.84 8.07
N VAL A 111 6.41 7.51 8.02
CA VAL A 111 5.20 6.83 8.50
C VAL A 111 5.17 6.79 10.02
N ASP A 112 6.33 6.85 10.70
CA ASP A 112 6.40 6.86 12.18
C ASP A 112 5.62 8.04 12.77
N ASP A 113 5.79 9.25 12.21
CA ASP A 113 5.08 10.46 12.64
C ASP A 113 3.55 10.29 12.46
N VAL A 114 3.12 9.85 11.27
CA VAL A 114 1.68 9.68 10.97
C VAL A 114 1.06 8.60 11.88
N ALA A 115 1.75 7.49 12.11
CA ALA A 115 1.26 6.43 12.97
C ALA A 115 1.15 6.87 14.44
N MET A 116 2.10 7.68 14.91
CA MET A 116 2.10 8.26 16.25
C MET A 116 0.96 9.26 16.46
N ASP A 117 0.72 10.12 15.47
CA ASP A 117 -0.30 11.18 15.54
C ASP A 117 -1.72 10.62 15.36
N PHE A 118 -1.88 9.50 14.64
CA PHE A 118 -3.17 8.88 14.33
C PHE A 118 -3.26 7.42 14.78
N PRO A 119 -3.22 7.12 16.09
CA PRO A 119 -3.14 5.75 16.61
C PRO A 119 -4.37 4.89 16.29
N ASN A 120 -5.52 5.48 15.93
CA ASN A 120 -6.73 4.75 15.55
C ASN A 120 -6.91 4.62 14.02
N LEU A 121 -6.04 5.25 13.22
CA LEU A 121 -6.09 5.16 11.76
C LEU A 121 -5.34 3.92 11.30
N LYS A 122 -6.01 3.03 10.57
CA LYS A 122 -5.35 1.88 9.92
C LYS A 122 -4.44 2.37 8.79
N ILE A 123 -3.15 2.10 8.89
CA ILE A 123 -2.14 2.50 7.89
C ILE A 123 -1.54 1.24 7.27
N LEU A 124 -1.60 1.13 5.94
CA LEU A 124 -0.89 0.13 5.18
C LEU A 124 0.34 0.76 4.53
N GLN A 125 1.51 0.47 5.08
CA GLN A 125 2.81 0.88 4.55
C GLN A 125 3.22 -0.05 3.40
N LEU A 126 3.11 0.41 2.17
CA LEU A 126 3.38 -0.44 1.01
C LEU A 126 4.87 -0.71 0.79
N HIS A 127 5.17 -1.93 0.37
CA HIS A 127 6.51 -2.44 0.05
C HIS A 127 7.51 -2.45 1.22
N CYS A 128 7.07 -2.13 2.45
CA CYS A 128 7.86 -2.15 3.68
C CYS A 128 9.25 -1.49 3.60
N GLY A 129 9.48 -0.50 2.74
CA GLY A 129 10.82 0.09 2.64
C GLY A 129 11.81 -0.66 1.76
N VAL A 130 11.38 -1.65 0.97
CA VAL A 130 12.22 -2.38 0.01
C VAL A 130 13.09 -1.44 -0.83
N PHE A 131 14.36 -1.79 -0.98
CA PHE A 131 15.43 -0.99 -1.62
C PHE A 131 15.76 0.36 -0.97
N ASN A 132 15.05 0.78 0.09
CA ASN A 132 15.29 2.02 0.82
C ASN A 132 15.79 1.73 2.25
N ASN A 133 14.87 1.35 3.14
CA ASN A 133 15.16 0.99 4.52
C ASN A 133 14.15 -0.05 5.06
N PRO A 134 14.29 -1.34 4.66
CA PRO A 134 13.37 -2.41 5.08
C PRO A 134 13.29 -2.59 6.60
N MET A 135 14.42 -2.40 7.29
CA MET A 135 14.51 -2.47 8.75
C MET A 135 13.61 -1.44 9.43
N MET A 136 13.63 -0.18 8.98
CA MET A 136 12.74 0.84 9.50
C MET A 136 11.27 0.52 9.17
N GLY A 137 11.01 -0.02 7.98
CA GLY A 137 9.67 -0.45 7.59
C GLY A 137 9.11 -1.52 8.53
N LEU A 138 9.91 -2.55 8.85
CA LEU A 138 9.55 -3.59 9.82
C LEU A 138 9.37 -3.03 11.23
N TRP A 139 10.24 -2.09 11.63
CA TRP A 139 10.15 -1.44 12.93
C TRP A 139 8.81 -0.71 13.13
N ASN A 140 8.33 0.03 12.13
CA ASN A 140 7.02 0.68 12.18
C ASN A 140 5.88 -0.31 12.45
N VAL A 141 5.87 -1.44 11.75
CA VAL A 141 4.83 -2.47 11.91
C VAL A 141 4.90 -3.13 13.28
N MET A 142 6.10 -3.32 13.84
CA MET A 142 6.26 -3.85 15.20
C MET A 142 5.87 -2.84 16.28
N LYS A 143 6.20 -1.56 16.10
CA LYS A 143 6.01 -0.51 17.09
C LYS A 143 4.53 -0.12 17.27
N TYR A 144 3.75 -0.14 16.18
CA TYR A 144 2.40 0.43 16.16
C TYR A 144 1.33 -0.60 15.80
N ASP A 145 0.31 -0.76 16.64
CA ASP A 145 -0.80 -1.71 16.42
C ASP A 145 -1.60 -1.41 15.14
N ASN A 146 -1.68 -0.15 14.74
CA ASN A 146 -2.43 0.34 13.59
C ASN A 146 -1.66 0.36 12.26
N VAL A 147 -0.38 -0.03 12.25
CA VAL A 147 0.46 -0.08 11.03
C VAL A 147 0.59 -1.50 10.51
N TYR A 148 0.27 -1.69 9.23
CA TYR A 148 0.34 -2.93 8.46
C TYR A 148 1.34 -2.77 7.32
N THR A 149 1.76 -3.87 6.70
CA THR A 149 2.61 -3.80 5.51
C THR A 149 2.27 -4.88 4.49
N ASP A 150 2.92 -4.81 3.33
CA ASP A 150 2.89 -5.88 2.33
C ASP A 150 4.30 -6.33 1.95
N ILE A 151 4.37 -7.53 1.40
CA ILE A 151 5.53 -8.04 0.68
C ILE A 151 5.23 -8.08 -0.83
N THR A 152 5.30 -6.92 -1.46
CA THR A 152 5.14 -6.84 -2.91
C THR A 152 6.40 -7.32 -3.65
N ILE A 153 6.20 -8.10 -4.72
CA ILE A 153 7.25 -8.56 -5.67
C ILE A 153 8.29 -9.54 -5.05
N PRO A 154 8.01 -10.59 -4.27
CA PRO A 154 9.04 -11.55 -3.81
C PRO A 154 9.55 -12.45 -4.96
N HIS A 155 10.20 -11.85 -5.96
CA HIS A 155 10.73 -12.51 -7.13
C HIS A 155 11.98 -13.29 -6.75
N PRO A 156 12.11 -14.58 -7.10
CA PRO A 156 13.22 -15.43 -6.66
C PRO A 156 14.61 -14.83 -6.86
N THR A 157 14.85 -14.17 -8.00
CA THR A 157 16.12 -13.50 -8.29
C THR A 157 16.38 -12.32 -7.36
N LEU A 158 15.35 -11.56 -7.00
CA LEU A 158 15.49 -10.39 -6.13
C LEU A 158 15.66 -10.78 -4.67
N MET A 159 15.05 -11.88 -4.24
CA MET A 159 15.20 -12.45 -2.89
C MET A 159 16.64 -12.89 -2.57
N GLN A 160 17.54 -12.92 -3.56
CA GLN A 160 18.97 -13.17 -3.34
C GLN A 160 19.71 -11.93 -2.82
N PHE A 161 19.11 -10.74 -2.91
CA PHE A 161 19.69 -9.50 -2.42
C PHE A 161 19.21 -9.19 -1.01
N LYS A 162 20.16 -8.92 -0.11
CA LYS A 162 19.92 -8.62 1.31
C LYS A 162 19.00 -7.41 1.55
N TYR A 163 18.93 -6.47 0.62
CA TYR A 163 18.07 -5.27 0.71
C TYR A 163 16.66 -5.50 0.15
N TYR A 164 16.32 -6.77 -0.07
CA TYR A 164 15.04 -7.26 -0.57
C TYR A 164 14.36 -8.19 0.43
N TRP A 165 13.20 -8.72 0.08
CA TRP A 165 12.52 -9.77 0.84
C TRP A 165 13.20 -11.12 0.67
N ASP A 166 14.18 -11.45 1.50
CA ASP A 166 14.71 -12.82 1.58
C ASP A 166 13.86 -13.72 2.50
N LEU A 167 14.26 -14.99 2.63
CA LEU A 167 13.55 -15.96 3.47
C LEU A 167 13.56 -15.58 4.96
N ASP A 168 14.63 -14.97 5.46
CA ASP A 168 14.75 -14.64 6.87
C ASP A 168 13.81 -13.49 7.25
N HIS A 169 13.64 -12.51 6.36
CA HIS A 169 12.62 -11.47 6.54
C HIS A 169 11.20 -12.05 6.57
N LEU A 170 10.90 -13.04 5.71
CA LEU A 170 9.58 -13.68 5.69
C LEU A 170 9.32 -14.53 6.93
N ARG A 171 10.33 -15.23 7.44
CA ARG A 171 10.25 -15.96 8.73
C ARG A 171 10.08 -15.00 9.91
N PHE A 172 10.73 -13.84 9.86
CA PHE A 172 10.55 -12.80 10.87
C PHE A 172 9.09 -12.31 10.91
N LEU A 173 8.52 -12.03 9.74
CA LEU A 173 7.11 -11.64 9.61
C LEU A 173 6.17 -12.74 10.11
N GLU A 174 6.41 -14.00 9.72
CA GLU A 174 5.67 -15.17 10.16
C GLU A 174 5.67 -15.31 11.69
N PHE A 175 6.81 -15.07 12.33
CA PHE A 175 6.95 -15.25 13.77
C PHE A 175 6.39 -14.08 14.59
N PHE A 176 6.72 -12.83 14.21
CA PHE A 176 6.43 -11.67 15.06
C PHE A 176 5.12 -10.96 14.72
N MET A 177 4.70 -10.99 13.46
CA MET A 177 3.56 -10.18 13.00
C MET A 177 2.76 -10.85 11.87
N PRO A 178 2.37 -12.15 12.03
CA PRO A 178 1.77 -12.93 10.96
C PRO A 178 0.43 -12.37 10.46
N ASP A 179 -0.26 -11.57 11.27
CA ASP A 179 -1.58 -11.01 10.97
C ASP A 179 -1.53 -9.59 10.37
N LYS A 180 -0.32 -9.00 10.23
CA LYS A 180 -0.12 -7.60 9.82
C LYS A 180 0.57 -7.43 8.46
N VAL A 181 0.73 -8.53 7.73
CA VAL A 181 1.40 -8.57 6.42
C VAL A 181 0.47 -9.08 5.34
N PHE A 182 0.52 -8.45 4.17
CA PHE A 182 -0.26 -8.80 2.99
C PHE A 182 0.65 -9.12 1.79
N TYR A 183 0.07 -9.72 0.75
CA TYR A 183 0.72 -9.94 -0.53
C TYR A 183 0.17 -9.01 -1.61
N GLY A 184 1.06 -8.49 -2.45
CA GLY A 184 0.73 -7.68 -3.61
C GLY A 184 1.61 -8.05 -4.81
N THR A 185 1.06 -7.93 -6.02
CA THR A 185 1.83 -8.21 -7.25
C THR A 185 2.43 -6.97 -7.88
N ASP A 186 1.98 -5.77 -7.51
CA ASP A 186 2.26 -4.52 -8.25
C ASP A 186 1.94 -4.58 -9.76
N PHE A 187 0.92 -5.37 -10.13
CA PHE A 187 0.43 -5.40 -11.49
C PHE A 187 0.01 -3.98 -11.93
N PRO A 188 0.38 -3.50 -13.14
CA PRO A 188 0.98 -4.25 -14.24
C PRO A 188 2.52 -4.18 -14.33
N LEU A 189 3.22 -3.56 -13.38
CA LEU A 189 4.70 -3.41 -13.43
C LEU A 189 5.43 -4.75 -13.43
N THR A 190 4.80 -5.78 -12.88
CA THR A 190 5.33 -7.16 -12.81
C THR A 190 4.88 -8.06 -13.94
N LEU A 191 4.29 -7.54 -15.02
CA LEU A 191 4.05 -8.36 -16.20
C LEU A 191 5.36 -8.78 -16.88
N PRO A 192 5.56 -10.06 -17.26
CA PRO A 192 4.67 -11.22 -17.09
C PRO A 192 4.97 -12.08 -15.84
N VAL A 193 5.91 -11.64 -14.99
CA VAL A 193 6.53 -12.42 -13.92
C VAL A 193 5.66 -12.61 -12.66
N TYR A 194 4.53 -11.93 -12.51
CA TYR A 194 3.65 -12.05 -11.34
C TYR A 194 3.28 -13.50 -10.98
N ARG A 195 3.10 -14.38 -11.97
CA ARG A 195 2.82 -15.82 -11.74
C ARG A 195 3.97 -16.51 -11.01
N ALA A 196 5.21 -16.27 -11.46
CA ALA A 196 6.39 -16.84 -10.83
C ALA A 196 6.58 -16.35 -9.38
N MET A 197 6.13 -15.13 -9.06
CA MET A 197 6.16 -14.60 -7.69
C MET A 197 5.20 -15.36 -6.77
N VAL A 198 3.99 -15.66 -7.25
CA VAL A 198 3.02 -16.48 -6.50
C VAL A 198 3.56 -17.89 -6.28
N ASP A 199 4.04 -18.54 -7.34
CA ASP A 199 4.61 -19.89 -7.26
C ASP A 199 5.80 -19.94 -6.30
N ASN A 200 6.63 -18.90 -6.31
CA ASN A 200 7.76 -18.79 -5.39
C ASN A 200 7.32 -18.79 -3.93
N ILE A 201 6.34 -17.97 -3.54
CA ILE A 201 5.80 -17.95 -2.16
C ILE A 201 5.34 -19.35 -1.74
N MET A 202 4.66 -20.06 -2.64
CA MET A 202 4.17 -21.41 -2.36
C MET A 202 5.29 -22.42 -2.15
N ASN A 203 6.44 -22.24 -2.81
CA ASN A 203 7.62 -23.10 -2.69
C ASN A 203 8.52 -22.77 -1.49
N LEU A 204 8.40 -21.58 -0.90
CA LEU A 204 9.21 -21.20 0.26
C LEU A 204 8.88 -22.08 1.48
N PRO A 205 9.87 -22.39 2.34
CA PRO A 205 9.69 -23.20 3.55
C PRO A 205 9.07 -22.36 4.70
N LEU A 206 7.86 -21.86 4.46
CA LEU A 206 6.97 -21.17 5.40
C LEU A 206 5.78 -22.06 5.71
N SER A 207 5.13 -21.87 6.87
CA SER A 207 3.92 -22.64 7.20
C SER A 207 2.78 -22.36 6.21
N MET A 208 1.93 -23.37 6.01
CA MET A 208 0.72 -23.18 5.18
C MET A 208 -0.23 -22.15 5.80
N GLU A 209 -0.35 -22.11 7.12
CA GLU A 209 -1.16 -21.12 7.83
C GLU A 209 -0.70 -19.69 7.48
N PHE A 210 0.60 -19.41 7.57
CA PHE A 210 1.14 -18.10 7.23
C PHE A 210 0.94 -17.76 5.75
N LYS A 211 1.11 -18.73 4.84
CA LYS A 211 0.82 -18.52 3.42
C LYS A 211 -0.64 -18.13 3.17
N HIS A 212 -1.61 -18.75 3.85
CA HIS A 212 -3.03 -18.37 3.74
C HIS A 212 -3.30 -16.94 4.23
N LYS A 213 -2.74 -16.61 5.41
CA LYS A 213 -2.78 -15.26 5.99
C LYS A 213 -2.24 -14.22 5.02
N LEU A 214 -1.01 -14.43 4.56
CA LEU A 214 -0.27 -13.56 3.66
C LEU A 214 -0.98 -13.37 2.31
N MET A 215 -1.45 -14.45 1.71
CA MET A 215 -2.00 -14.44 0.34
C MET A 215 -3.46 -13.97 0.25
N GLY A 216 -4.12 -13.68 1.36
CA GLY A 216 -5.40 -12.99 1.29
C GLY A 216 -6.21 -12.89 2.59
N ASP A 217 -6.08 -13.81 3.53
CA ASP A 217 -6.98 -13.83 4.70
C ASP A 217 -6.78 -12.59 5.58
N ASN A 218 -5.54 -12.17 5.76
CA ASN A 218 -5.22 -10.95 6.50
C ASN A 218 -5.83 -9.71 5.81
N PHE A 219 -5.69 -9.59 4.49
CA PHE A 219 -6.19 -8.42 3.77
C PHE A 219 -7.72 -8.37 3.76
N ARG A 220 -8.39 -9.53 3.61
CA ARG A 220 -9.84 -9.63 3.75
C ARG A 220 -10.30 -9.18 5.13
N LYS A 221 -9.63 -9.64 6.19
CA LYS A 221 -9.93 -9.21 7.56
C LYS A 221 -9.67 -7.71 7.76
N PHE A 222 -8.57 -7.20 7.23
CA PHE A 222 -8.20 -5.79 7.31
C PHE A 222 -9.26 -4.86 6.72
N LEU A 223 -9.78 -5.22 5.54
CA LEU A 223 -10.85 -4.51 4.82
C LEU A 223 -12.27 -4.81 5.34
N ASN A 224 -12.44 -5.79 6.24
CA ASN A 224 -13.75 -6.36 6.57
C ASN A 224 -14.50 -6.84 5.30
N TRP A 225 -13.76 -7.47 4.39
CA TRP A 225 -14.26 -7.94 3.11
C TRP A 225 -15.25 -9.08 3.30
N LYS A 226 -16.52 -8.81 2.99
CA LYS A 226 -17.54 -9.85 2.87
C LYS A 226 -17.43 -10.41 1.45
N SER A 227 -16.98 -11.65 1.31
CA SER A 227 -17.09 -12.33 0.02
C SER A 227 -18.56 -12.30 -0.42
N ALA A 228 -18.83 -11.87 -1.65
CA ALA A 228 -20.07 -12.25 -2.29
C ALA A 228 -20.05 -13.78 -2.40
N GLU A 229 -21.06 -14.45 -1.84
CA GLU A 229 -21.25 -15.90 -1.94
C GLU A 229 -21.24 -16.38 -3.40
#